data_AF-A0A958QN55-F1
#
_entry.id   AF-A0A958QN55-F1
#
_cell.length_a   1.000
_cell.length_b   1.000
_cell.length_c   1.000
_cell.angle_alpha   90.00
_cell.angle_beta   90.00
_cell.angle_gamma   90.00
#
_symmetry.space_group_name_H-M   'P 1'
#
loop_
_entity.id
_entity.type
_entity.pdbx_description
1 polymer ?
#
loop_
_entity_poly.entity_id
_entity_poly.type
_entity_poly.pdbx_seq_one_letter_code
_entity_poly.pdbx_strand_id
1 'polypeptide(L)'
;MKIATLYDCFERHLTNLHIECETEVDFVVVVVERYLINMGGLGYNFGSHAEDTFTELCDEVNEMLKKKIYGHMSIDQYRNHLRSLAAA
;
A
#
# COMPACT_ATOMS: atom_id res chain seq x y z
N MET A 1 -20.53 7.61 2.92
CA MET A 1 -19.33 6.81 3.24
C MET A 1 -18.24 7.20 2.25
N LYS A 2 -17.06 7.65 2.69
CA LYS A 2 -15.99 8.05 1.76
C LYS A 2 -15.26 6.78 1.29
N ILE A 3 -15.11 6.62 -0.03
CA ILE A 3 -14.35 5.50 -0.59
C ILE A 3 -12.88 5.74 -0.24
N ALA A 4 -12.25 4.81 0.48
CA ALA A 4 -10.80 4.84 0.65
C ALA A 4 -10.16 4.55 -0.71
N THR A 5 -9.41 5.52 -1.21
CA THR A 5 -8.66 5.41 -2.45
C THR A 5 -7.48 4.44 -2.28
N LEU A 6 -6.90 3.99 -3.40
CA LEU A 6 -5.65 3.22 -3.37
C LEU A 6 -4.55 3.96 -2.59
N TYR A 7 -4.46 5.28 -2.78
CA TYR A 7 -3.53 6.14 -2.05
C TYR A 7 -3.83 6.19 -0.54
N ASP A 8 -5.10 6.22 -0.13
CA ASP A 8 -5.46 6.17 1.30
C ASP A 8 -5.04 4.83 1.94
N CYS A 9 -5.21 3.71 1.23
CA CYS A 9 -4.74 2.40 1.67
C CYS A 9 -3.21 2.35 1.77
N PHE A 10 -2.52 2.87 0.75
CA PHE A 10 -1.07 2.97 0.67
C PHE A 10 -0.49 3.77 1.85
N GLU A 11 -0.93 5.02 2.04
CA GLU A 11 -0.39 5.89 3.09
C GLU A 11 -0.65 5.28 4.46
N ARG A 12 -1.87 4.80 4.72
CA ARG A 12 -2.22 4.18 6.01
C ARG A 12 -1.32 2.99 6.33
N HIS A 13 -1.02 2.15 5.35
CA HIS A 13 -0.17 0.98 5.54
C HIS A 13 1.31 1.36 5.67
N LEU A 14 1.78 2.32 4.89
CA LEU A 14 3.16 2.83 4.97
C LEU A 14 3.44 3.47 6.33
N THR A 15 2.51 4.25 6.85
CA THR A 15 2.64 4.92 8.16
C THR A 15 2.30 4.01 9.35
N ASN A 16 1.98 2.73 9.13
CA ASN A 16 1.79 1.80 10.22
C ASN A 16 3.14 1.40 10.83
N LEU A 17 3.53 2.10 11.91
CA LEU A 17 4.81 1.94 12.57
C LEU A 17 4.92 0.66 13.43
N HIS A 18 3.90 -0.19 13.46
CA HIS A 18 3.93 -1.48 14.19
C HIS A 18 4.36 -2.66 13.32
N ILE A 19 4.53 -2.44 12.00
CA ILE A 19 5.01 -3.46 11.08
C ILE A 19 6.54 -3.40 11.00
N GLU A 20 7.17 -4.57 11.06
CA GLU A 20 8.63 -4.74 11.01
C GLU A 20 8.98 -5.81 9.97
N CYS A 21 10.11 -5.65 9.29
CA CYS A 21 10.66 -6.63 8.36
C CYS A 21 9.73 -6.97 7.18
N GLU A 22 8.90 -6.00 6.75
CA GLU A 22 8.00 -6.18 5.61
C GLU A 22 8.75 -6.04 4.30
N THR A 23 8.59 -7.02 3.40
CA THR A 23 9.16 -6.95 2.06
C THR A 23 8.34 -6.01 1.17
N GLU A 24 8.95 -5.49 0.10
CA GLU A 24 8.22 -4.66 -0.87
C GLU A 24 7.05 -5.42 -1.52
N VAL A 25 7.24 -6.71 -1.79
CA VAL A 25 6.19 -7.58 -2.36
C VAL A 25 5.02 -7.70 -1.39
N ASP A 26 5.29 -8.01 -0.11
CA ASP A 26 4.24 -8.16 0.90
C ASP A 26 3.48 -6.84 1.10
N PHE A 27 4.21 -5.72 1.15
CA PHE A 27 3.61 -4.39 1.25
C PHE A 27 2.62 -4.11 0.12
N VAL A 28 3.04 -4.36 -1.13
CA VAL A 28 2.25 -4.11 -2.33
C VAL A 28 0.99 -4.97 -2.31
N VAL A 29 1.13 -6.28 -2.08
CA VAL A 29 0.02 -7.23 -2.03
C VAL A 29 -1.01 -6.78 -0.99
N VAL A 30 -0.58 -6.46 0.25
CA VAL A 30 -1.49 -6.06 1.33
C VAL A 30 -2.24 -4.76 1.00
N VAL A 31 -1.59 -3.78 0.39
CA VAL A 31 -2.24 -2.52 0.00
C VAL A 31 -3.30 -2.78 -1.07
N VAL A 32 -2.98 -3.56 -2.10
CA VAL A 32 -3.89 -3.89 -3.20
C VAL A 32 -5.08 -4.71 -2.71
N GLU A 33 -4.85 -5.75 -1.91
CA GLU A 33 -5.92 -6.58 -1.34
C GLU A 33 -6.90 -5.75 -0.50
N ARG A 34 -6.38 -4.87 0.37
CA ARG A 34 -7.23 -3.98 1.18
C ARG A 34 -8.07 -3.06 0.32
N TYR A 35 -7.51 -2.52 -0.75
CA TYR A 35 -8.24 -1.68 -1.69
C TYR A 35 -9.34 -2.48 -2.42
N LEU A 36 -9.03 -3.66 -2.95
CA LEU A 36 -10.00 -4.51 -3.64
C LEU A 36 -11.13 -4.98 -2.73
N ILE A 37 -10.82 -5.35 -1.48
CA ILE A 37 -11.84 -5.71 -0.46
C ILE A 37 -12.77 -4.53 -0.20
N ASN A 38 -12.22 -3.32 -0.05
CA ASN A 38 -13.03 -2.12 0.15
C ASN A 38 -13.94 -1.84 -1.06
N MET A 39 -13.44 -2.01 -2.27
CA MET A 39 -14.23 -1.86 -3.49
C MET A 39 -15.31 -2.94 -3.62
N GLY A 40 -15.00 -4.19 -3.27
CA GLY A 40 -15.95 -5.30 -3.24
C GLY A 40 -17.07 -5.09 -2.22
N GLY A 41 -16.74 -4.57 -1.03
CA GLY A 41 -17.72 -4.18 -0.01
C GLY A 41 -18.67 -3.05 -0.45
N LEU A 42 -18.30 -2.31 -1.50
CA LEU A 42 -19.12 -1.27 -2.13
C LEU A 42 -19.91 -1.77 -3.34
N GLY A 43 -19.82 -3.06 -3.69
CA GLY A 43 -20.55 -3.67 -4.79
C GLY A 43 -19.82 -3.67 -6.13
N TYR A 44 -18.54 -3.27 -6.19
CA TYR A 44 -17.73 -3.48 -7.39
C TYR A 44 -17.42 -4.98 -7.56
N ASN A 45 -17.61 -5.50 -8.77
CA ASN A 45 -17.31 -6.88 -9.11
C ASN A 45 -16.19 -6.93 -10.15
N PHE A 46 -15.04 -7.48 -9.75
CA PHE A 46 -13.86 -7.61 -10.62
C PHE A 46 -13.91 -8.86 -11.51
N GLY A 47 -14.82 -9.81 -11.24
CA GLY A 47 -15.19 -10.92 -12.12
C GLY A 47 -14.03 -11.55 -12.89
N SER A 48 -14.18 -11.59 -14.22
CA SER A 48 -13.21 -12.17 -15.16
C SER A 48 -11.89 -11.42 -15.28
N HIS A 49 -11.77 -10.22 -14.71
CA HIS A 49 -10.59 -9.36 -14.80
C HIS A 49 -9.89 -9.17 -13.46
N ALA A 50 -10.21 -10.00 -12.46
CA ALA A 50 -9.66 -9.84 -11.12
C ALA A 50 -8.12 -9.95 -11.10
N GLU A 51 -7.55 -10.88 -11.87
CA GLU A 51 -6.09 -11.08 -11.95
C GLU A 51 -5.39 -9.92 -12.68
N ASP A 52 -5.93 -9.49 -13.81
CA ASP A 52 -5.42 -8.33 -14.56
C ASP A 52 -5.47 -7.06 -13.69
N THR A 53 -6.62 -6.82 -13.05
CA THR A 53 -6.83 -5.67 -12.17
C THR A 53 -5.87 -5.71 -10.99
N PHE A 54 -5.67 -6.87 -10.38
CA PHE A 54 -4.73 -7.03 -9.28
C PHE A 54 -3.30 -6.69 -9.72
N THR A 55 -2.89 -7.19 -10.89
CA THR A 55 -1.56 -6.96 -11.44
C THR A 55 -1.32 -5.48 -11.74
N GLU A 56 -2.27 -4.81 -12.42
CA GLU A 56 -2.18 -3.37 -12.72
C GLU A 56 -2.10 -2.52 -11.43
N LEU A 57 -2.88 -2.88 -10.41
CA LEU A 57 -2.83 -2.19 -9.11
C LEU A 57 -1.52 -2.44 -8.37
N CYS A 58 -0.93 -3.63 -8.49
CA CYS A 58 0.38 -3.91 -7.92
C CYS A 58 1.47 -3.04 -8.56
N ASP A 59 1.44 -2.86 -9.87
CA ASP A 59 2.38 -1.99 -10.59
C ASP A 59 2.22 -0.53 -10.14
N GLU A 60 0.99 -0.04 -10.02
CA GLU A 60 0.72 1.32 -9.54
C GLU A 60 1.24 1.53 -8.10
N VAL A 61 0.96 0.60 -7.18
CA VAL A 61 1.44 0.68 -5.79
C VAL A 61 2.97 0.61 -5.70
N ASN A 62 3.61 -0.20 -6.54
CA ASN A 62 5.07 -0.24 -6.66
C ASN A 62 5.64 1.12 -7.07
N GLU A 63 5.05 1.77 -8.08
CA GLU A 63 5.49 3.09 -8.53
C GLU A 63 5.25 4.17 -7.47
N MET A 64 4.13 4.11 -6.74
CA MET A 64 3.87 4.99 -5.59
C MET A 64 4.94 4.80 -4.50
N LEU A 65 5.27 3.55 -4.16
CA LEU A 65 6.25 3.20 -3.15
C LEU A 65 7.63 3.75 -3.51
N LYS A 66 8.11 3.49 -4.74
CA LYS A 66 9.39 4.00 -5.25
C LYS A 66 9.46 5.53 -5.15
N LYS A 67 8.41 6.23 -5.57
CA LYS A 67 8.35 7.70 -5.50
C LYS A 67 8.39 8.20 -4.05
N LYS A 68 7.69 7.54 -3.14
CA LYS A 68 7.55 7.98 -1.74
C LYS A 68 8.83 7.83 -0.94
N ILE A 69 9.53 6.71 -1.12
CA ILE A 69 10.79 6.42 -0.41
C ILE A 69 12.03 6.88 -1.19
N TYR A 70 11.81 7.67 -2.25
CA TYR A 70 12.83 8.15 -3.18
C TYR A 70 13.70 7.02 -3.79
N GLY A 71 13.18 5.79 -3.85
CA GLY A 71 13.83 4.61 -4.42
C GLY A 71 15.15 4.19 -3.75
N HIS A 72 15.55 4.80 -2.63
CA HIS A 72 16.86 4.58 -2.00
C HIS A 72 16.78 4.00 -0.58
N MET A 73 15.59 3.95 -0.01
CA MET A 73 15.35 3.43 1.32
C MET A 73 14.47 2.18 1.24
N SER A 74 14.72 1.20 2.10
CA SER A 74 13.74 0.13 2.34
C SER A 74 12.54 0.70 3.11
N ILE A 75 11.40 -0.01 3.06
CA ILE A 75 10.20 0.34 3.84
C ILE A 75 10.53 0.48 5.33
N ASP A 76 11.33 -0.44 5.88
CA ASP A 76 11.74 -0.39 7.29
C ASP A 76 12.62 0.82 7.59
N GLN A 77 13.56 1.18 6.71
CA GLN A 77 14.35 2.40 6.85
C GLN A 77 13.45 3.64 6.87
N TYR A 78 12.44 3.67 6.00
CA TYR A 78 11.45 4.75 5.96
C TYR A 78 10.63 4.83 7.26
N ARG A 79 10.10 3.70 7.74
CA ARG A 79 9.36 3.65 9.01
C ARG A 79 10.23 4.03 10.20
N ASN A 80 11.50 3.62 10.23
CA ASN A 80 12.44 4.04 11.27
C ASN A 80 12.70 5.55 11.26
N HIS A 81 12.82 6.16 10.08
CA HIS A 81 12.90 7.61 9.95
C HIS A 81 11.64 8.31 10.48
N LEU A 82 10.45 7.79 10.18
CA LEU A 82 9.20 8.34 10.73
C LEU A 82 9.13 8.19 12.26
N ARG A 83 9.56 7.05 12.80
CA ARG A 83 9.63 6.83 14.27
C ARG A 83 10.56 7.83 14.93
N SER A 84 11.72 8.14 14.33
CA SER A 84 12.66 9.10 14.90
C SER A 84 12.12 10.53 14.86
N LEU A 85 11.39 10.91 13.81
CA LEU A 85 10.71 12.21 13.73
C LEU A 85 9.58 12.35 14.75
N ALA A 86 8.83 11.26 15.03
CA ALA A 86 7.76 11.28 16.02
C ALA A 86 8.25 11.33 17.47
N ALA A 87 9.53 10.99 17.71
CA ALA A 87 10.18 11.01 19.02
C ALA A 87 10.96 12.32 19.29
N ALA A 88 11.11 13.18 18.29
CA ALA A 88 11.78 14.49 18.38
C ALA A 88 10.79 15.61 18.74
#